data_AF-A0A8S0ZU99-F1
#
_entry.id   AF-A0A8S0ZU99-F1
#
_cell.length_a   1.000
_cell.length_b   1.000
_cell.length_c   1.000
_cell.angle_alpha   90.00
_cell.angle_beta   90.00
_cell.angle_gamma   90.00
#
_symmetry.space_group_name_H-M   'P 1'
#
loop_
_entity.id
_entity.type
_entity.pdbx_description
1 polymer ?
#
loop_
_entity_poly.entity_id
_entity_poly.type
_entity_poly.pdbx_seq_one_letter_code
_entity_poly.pdbx_strand_id
1 'polypeptide(L)'
;MIVGDTVHRKMVFHQRVKDFAIPFKKRIKSLTYTDPENRKIKGVAVIDNDFSHASANITAGGVGQSYVTVRMKSQRHHPLNFEVEIYV
;
A
#
# COMPACT_ATOMS: atom_id res chain seq x y z
N MET A 1 -0.27 -5.73 -5.45
CA MET A 1 -0.12 -4.66 -6.47
C MET A 1 1.30 -4.15 -6.39
N ILE A 2 2.02 -4.11 -7.51
CA ILE A 2 3.35 -3.53 -7.59
C ILE A 2 3.32 -2.51 -8.73
N VAL A 3 3.83 -1.31 -8.47
CA VAL A 3 3.87 -0.22 -9.45
C VAL A 3 5.29 0.35 -9.48
N GLY A 4 5.85 0.51 -10.67
CA GLY A 4 7.20 1.06 -10.87
C GLY A 4 8.31 0.03 -10.66
N ASP A 5 9.48 0.53 -10.27
CA ASP A 5 10.68 -0.26 -10.06
C ASP A 5 10.94 -0.43 -8.57
N THR A 6 10.85 -1.67 -8.10
CA THR A 6 11.13 -2.07 -6.71
C THR A 6 12.43 -2.87 -6.60
N VAL A 7 13.10 -3.15 -7.72
CA VAL A 7 14.28 -4.03 -7.77
C VAL A 7 15.54 -3.17 -7.70
N HIS A 8 16.48 -3.52 -6.81
CA HIS A 8 17.70 -2.73 -6.57
C HIS A 8 17.45 -1.26 -6.17
N ARG A 9 16.28 -0.95 -5.59
CA ARG A 9 15.95 0.37 -5.05
C ARG A 9 16.00 0.38 -3.54
N LYS A 10 16.21 1.56 -2.96
CA LYS A 10 16.25 1.71 -1.50
C LYS A 10 14.82 1.75 -0.99
N MET A 11 14.45 0.77 -0.17
CA MET A 11 13.22 0.83 0.60
C MET A 11 13.36 1.93 1.65
N VAL A 12 12.49 2.93 1.59
CA VAL A 12 12.49 4.08 2.53
C VAL A 12 11.32 4.04 3.49
N PHE A 13 10.30 3.25 3.19
CA PHE A 13 9.14 3.13 4.04
C PHE A 13 8.58 1.72 3.94
N HIS A 14 8.22 1.19 5.11
CA HIS A 14 7.62 -0.12 5.27
C HIS A 14 6.60 -0.02 6.40
N GLN A 15 5.34 -0.35 6.11
CA GLN A 15 4.30 -0.39 7.12
C GLN A 15 3.30 -1.51 6.83
N ARG A 16 3.04 -2.31 7.86
CA ARG A 16 1.95 -3.28 7.85
C ARG A 16 0.64 -2.64 8.31
N VAL A 17 -0.38 -2.70 7.46
CA VAL A 17 -1.72 -2.19 7.74
C VAL A 17 -2.64 -3.38 8.01
N LYS A 18 -2.99 -3.57 9.28
CA LYS A 18 -3.82 -4.69 9.75
C LYS A 18 -5.08 -4.22 10.48
N ASP A 19 -6.23 -4.82 10.18
CA ASP A 19 -7.49 -4.62 10.87
C ASP A 19 -8.29 -5.92 10.96
N PHE A 20 -9.09 -6.07 12.01
CA PHE A 20 -9.95 -7.23 12.20
C PHE A 20 -11.12 -7.27 11.20
N ALA A 21 -11.58 -8.49 10.90
CA ALA A 21 -12.74 -8.75 10.05
C ALA A 21 -14.03 -8.28 10.72
N ILE A 22 -14.98 -7.78 9.92
CA ILE A 22 -16.38 -7.63 10.37
C ILE A 22 -17.27 -8.51 9.50
N PRO A 23 -18.19 -9.29 10.08
CA PRO A 23 -19.23 -9.99 9.33
C PRO A 23 -19.98 -9.06 8.39
N PHE A 24 -20.15 -9.51 7.15
CA PHE A 24 -20.93 -8.85 6.09
C PHE A 24 -20.43 -7.46 5.69
N LYS A 25 -19.23 -7.03 6.10
CA LYS A 25 -18.65 -5.74 5.69
C LYS A 25 -17.28 -5.92 5.04
N LYS A 26 -16.90 -4.95 4.21
CA LYS A 26 -15.54 -4.78 3.69
C LYS A 26 -14.90 -3.61 4.45
N ARG A 27 -13.62 -3.72 4.78
CA ARG A 27 -12.82 -2.62 5.33
C ARG A 27 -12.18 -1.85 4.20
N ILE A 28 -12.06 -0.54 4.39
CA ILE A 28 -11.31 0.35 3.51
C ILE A 28 -10.40 1.17 4.43
N LYS A 29 -9.10 1.19 4.12
CA LYS A 29 -8.11 2.05 4.77
C LYS A 29 -7.29 2.76 3.71
N SER A 30 -6.90 3.98 4.01
CA SER A 30 -5.96 4.74 3.19
C SER A 30 -4.71 5.00 4.01
N LEU A 31 -3.56 4.85 3.38
CA LEU A 31 -2.25 5.20 3.92
C LEU A 31 -1.62 6.23 2.99
N THR A 32 -1.13 7.32 3.57
CA THR A 32 -0.41 8.35 2.83
C THR A 32 1.02 8.40 3.33
N TYR A 33 1.95 8.42 2.38
CA TYR A 33 3.37 8.62 2.62
C TYR A 33 3.85 9.81 1.81
N THR A 34 4.68 10.64 2.43
CA THR A 34 5.39 11.75 1.80
C THR A 34 6.85 11.64 2.19
N ASP A 35 7.75 11.62 1.21
CA ASP A 35 9.19 11.57 1.47
C ASP A 35 9.67 12.92 2.02
N PRO A 36 10.32 12.95 3.20
CA PRO A 36 10.76 14.19 3.83
C PRO A 36 11.89 14.88 3.05
N GLU A 37 12.67 14.12 2.27
CA GLU A 37 13.74 14.64 1.41
C GLU A 37 13.23 15.01 0.01
N ASN A 38 11.91 14.94 -0.22
CA ASN A 38 11.25 15.22 -1.49
C ASN A 38 11.83 14.43 -2.68
N ARG A 39 12.38 13.24 -2.43
CA ARG A 39 12.88 12.32 -3.46
C ARG A 39 11.71 11.70 -4.22
N LYS A 40 11.94 11.42 -5.51
CA LYS A 40 10.93 10.79 -6.37
C LYS A 40 10.82 9.30 -6.06
N ILE A 41 9.62 8.86 -5.71
CA ILE A 41 9.28 7.46 -5.54
C ILE A 41 9.51 6.72 -6.86
N LYS A 42 10.25 5.62 -6.80
CA LYS A 42 10.56 4.73 -7.93
C LYS A 42 9.65 3.53 -7.97
N GLY A 43 9.23 3.04 -6.80
CA GLY A 43 8.42 1.84 -6.69
C GLY A 43 7.48 1.90 -5.49
N VAL A 44 6.30 1.31 -5.66
CA VAL A 44 5.32 1.10 -4.60
C VAL A 44 4.87 -0.34 -4.67
N ALA A 45 5.11 -1.10 -3.60
CA ALA A 45 4.59 -2.45 -3.44
C ALA A 45 3.54 -2.47 -2.34
N VAL A 46 2.39 -3.07 -2.65
CA VAL A 46 1.29 -3.28 -1.71
C VAL A 46 0.89 -4.74 -1.80
N ILE A 47 1.27 -5.52 -0.81
CA ILE A 47 1.18 -6.98 -0.80
C ILE A 47 0.06 -7.38 0.15
N ASP A 48 -0.89 -8.19 -0.32
CA ASP A 48 -1.87 -8.83 0.56
C ASP A 48 -1.21 -10.05 1.20
N ASN A 49 -1.07 -10.01 2.52
CA ASN A 49 -0.42 -11.09 3.28
C ASN A 49 -1.34 -12.28 3.54
N ASP A 50 -2.66 -12.12 3.39
CA ASP A 50 -3.63 -13.19 3.62
C ASP A 50 -4.00 -13.93 2.33
N PHE A 51 -3.36 -13.60 1.19
CA PHE A 51 -3.66 -14.15 -0.13
C PHE A 51 -5.17 -14.15 -0.46
N SER A 52 -5.87 -13.09 -0.03
CA SER A 52 -7.31 -12.97 -0.18
C SER A 52 -7.66 -12.24 -1.49
N HIS A 53 -8.96 -12.09 -1.77
CA HIS A 53 -9.45 -11.23 -2.84
C HIS A 53 -9.52 -9.74 -2.42
N ALA A 54 -8.62 -9.32 -1.51
CA ALA A 54 -8.46 -7.92 -1.17
C ALA A 54 -7.79 -7.16 -2.32
N SER A 55 -8.08 -5.87 -2.44
CA SER A 55 -7.59 -5.02 -3.53
C SER A 55 -6.92 -3.78 -2.98
N ALA A 56 -5.82 -3.37 -3.58
CA ALA A 56 -5.17 -2.09 -3.31
C ALA A 56 -5.13 -1.24 -4.57
N ASN A 57 -5.25 0.08 -4.40
CA ASN A 57 -5.15 1.05 -5.48
C ASN A 57 -4.46 2.34 -5.01
N ILE A 58 -3.65 2.96 -5.87
CA ILE A 58 -3.13 4.31 -5.63
C ILE A 58 -4.24 5.31 -5.94
N THR A 59 -4.48 6.25 -5.03
CA THR A 59 -5.55 7.27 -5.14
C THR A 59 -5.01 8.68 -5.34
N ALA A 60 -3.76 8.93 -4.94
CA ALA A 60 -3.07 10.19 -5.18
C ALA A 60 -1.54 9.94 -5.23
N GLY A 61 -0.82 10.81 -5.94
CA GLY A 61 0.63 10.71 -6.09
C GLY A 61 1.08 9.42 -6.78
N GLY A 62 2.17 8.82 -6.30
CA GLY A 62 2.69 7.54 -6.79
C GLY A 62 4.10 7.64 -7.37
N VAL A 63 4.43 6.69 -8.24
CA VAL A 63 5.74 6.62 -8.89
C VAL A 63 6.00 7.90 -9.71
N GLY A 64 7.18 8.48 -9.55
CA GLY A 64 7.58 9.76 -10.15
C GLY A 64 7.23 10.99 -9.31
N GLN A 65 6.42 10.85 -8.26
CA GLN A 65 6.09 11.90 -7.28
C GLN A 65 6.83 11.67 -5.96
N SER A 66 6.85 12.67 -5.08
CA SER A 66 7.44 12.56 -3.73
C SER A 66 6.46 12.10 -2.65
N TYR A 67 5.21 11.87 -3.02
CA TYR A 67 4.17 11.37 -2.13
C TYR A 67 3.32 10.33 -2.83
N VAL A 68 2.68 9.48 -2.04
CA VAL A 68 1.73 8.47 -2.51
C VAL A 68 0.65 8.23 -1.47
N THR A 69 -0.60 8.15 -1.91
CA THR A 69 -1.72 7.68 -1.09
C THR A 69 -2.23 6.36 -1.65
N VAL A 70 -2.05 5.30 -0.89
CA VAL A 70 -2.55 3.97 -1.20
C VAL A 70 -3.86 3.73 -0.45
N ARG A 71 -4.87 3.25 -1.15
CA ARG A 71 -6.13 2.79 -0.58
C ARG A 71 -6.18 1.27 -0.67
N MET A 72 -6.41 0.62 0.45
CA MET A 72 -6.53 -0.83 0.60
C MET A 72 -7.96 -1.18 0.99
N LYS A 73 -8.49 -2.23 0.38
CA LYS A 73 -9.85 -2.71 0.61
C LYS A 73 -9.84 -4.21 0.84
N SER A 74 -10.41 -4.66 1.95
CA SER A 74 -10.48 -6.09 2.28
C SER A 74 -11.53 -6.83 1.44
N GLN A 75 -11.37 -8.15 1.36
CA GLN A 75 -12.46 -9.04 0.97
C GLN A 75 -13.56 -9.01 2.04
N ARG A 76 -14.82 -9.23 1.63
CA ARG A 76 -15.95 -9.27 2.58
C ARG A 76 -15.72 -10.41 3.57
N HIS A 77 -16.01 -10.18 4.87
CA HIS A 77 -15.78 -11.15 5.95
C HIS A 77 -14.30 -11.47 6.27
N HIS A 78 -13.35 -10.86 5.57
CA HIS A 78 -11.93 -11.09 5.79
C HIS A 78 -11.29 -9.90 6.52
N PRO A 79 -10.24 -10.14 7.31
CA PRO A 79 -9.43 -9.07 7.88
C PRO A 79 -8.78 -8.25 6.76
N LEU A 80 -8.30 -7.06 7.12
CA LEU A 80 -7.40 -6.30 6.27
C LEU A 80 -5.98 -6.64 6.72
N ASN A 81 -5.10 -7.07 5.82
CA ASN A 81 -3.70 -7.35 6.15
C ASN A 81 -2.81 -7.08 4.93
N PHE A 82 -2.34 -5.83 4.83
CA PHE A 82 -1.47 -5.41 3.74
C PHE A 82 -0.08 -5.04 4.25
N GLU A 83 0.96 -5.48 3.54
CA GLU A 83 2.30 -4.91 3.58
C GLU A 83 2.35 -3.73 2.60
N VAL A 84 2.76 -2.54 3.05
CA VAL A 84 2.99 -1.39 2.17
C VAL A 84 4.47 -1.03 2.22
N GLU A 85 5.11 -1.05 1.05
CA GLU A 85 6.52 -0.78 0.87
C GLU A 85 6.71 0.28 -0.21
N ILE A 86 7.59 1.24 0.07
CA ILE A 86 7.86 2.36 -0.85
C ILE A 86 9.36 2.47 -1.06
N TYR A 87 9.73 2.63 -2.33
CA TYR A 87 11.08 2.64 -2.82
C TYR A 87 11.38 3.96 -3.54
N VAL A 88 12.58 4.50 -3.32
CA VAL A 88 13.12 5.70 -4.00
C VAL A 88 14.44 5.40 -4.71
#